data_AF-D8FHZ6-F1
#
_entry.id   AF-D8FHZ6-F1
#
_cell.length_a   1.000
_cell.length_b   1.000
_cell.length_c   1.000
_cell.angle_alpha   90.00
_cell.angle_beta   90.00
_cell.angle_gamma   90.00
#
_symmetry.space_group_name_H-M   'P 1'
#
loop_
_entity.id
_entity.type
_entity.pdbx_description
1 polymer ?
#
loop_
_entity_poly.entity_id
_entity_poly.type
_entity_poly.pdbx_seq_one_letter_code
_entity_poly.pdbx_strand_id
1 'polypeptide(L)'
;MVIGLIFITYGYFLKLVIADRAAIVVNGVFNSIESYSSLVLFFAAFLFTIQIYCDFYSYSIIAKGSAKILGVDLMDNFKEPFFQNL
;
A
#
# COMPACT_ATOMS: atom_id res chain seq x y z
N MET A 1 -0.70 4.60 23.45
CA MET A 1 0.73 4.48 23.09
C MET A 1 1.05 3.18 22.34
N VAL A 2 0.98 1.99 22.96
CA VAL A 2 1.36 0.70 22.33
C VAL A 2 0.65 0.42 21.00
N ILE A 3 -0.67 0.63 20.94
CA ILE A 3 -1.48 0.46 19.71
C ILE A 3 -0.97 1.37 18.58
N GLY A 4 -0.55 2.59 18.90
CA GLY A 4 -0.01 3.53 17.90
C GLY A 4 1.32 3.06 17.31
N LEU A 5 2.19 2.48 18.13
CA LEU A 5 3.44 1.85 17.66
C LEU A 5 3.16 0.65 16.76
N ILE A 6 2.20 -0.20 17.12
CA ILE A 6 1.77 -1.34 16.29
C ILE A 6 1.30 -0.86 14.91
N PHE A 7 0.48 0.20 14.86
CA PHE A 7 0.05 0.79 13.60
C PHE A 7 1.24 1.32 12.79
N ILE A 8 2.15 2.08 13.40
CA ILE A 8 3.34 2.58 12.69
C ILE A 8 4.18 1.43 12.12
N THR A 9 4.47 0.41 12.91
CA THR A 9 5.25 -0.76 12.46
C THR A 9 4.55 -1.50 11.32
N TYR A 10 3.24 -1.71 11.42
CA TYR A 10 2.46 -2.36 10.37
C TYR A 10 2.44 -1.53 9.08
N GLY A 11 2.28 -0.21 9.19
CA GLY A 11 2.37 0.69 8.05
C GLY A 11 3.75 0.62 7.36
N TYR A 12 4.84 0.61 8.12
CA TYR A 12 6.18 0.41 7.55
C TYR A 12 6.33 -0.94 6.84
N PHE A 13 5.76 -2.01 7.39
CA PHE A 13 5.77 -3.30 6.71
C PHE A 13 5.06 -3.22 5.35
N LEU A 14 3.85 -2.66 5.30
CA LEU A 14 3.10 -2.48 4.05
C LEU A 14 3.89 -1.65 3.02
N LYS A 15 4.52 -0.57 3.47
CA LYS A 15 5.32 0.31 2.61
C LYS A 15 6.57 -0.39 2.07
N LEU A 16 7.44 -0.83 2.97
CA LEU A 16 8.80 -1.26 2.64
C LEU A 16 8.87 -2.69 2.09
N VAL A 17 7.97 -3.57 2.56
CA VAL A 17 8.00 -4.99 2.19
C VAL A 17 7.05 -5.30 1.05
N ILE A 18 5.87 -4.67 1.01
CA ILE A 18 4.88 -4.93 -0.04
C ILE A 18 4.97 -3.89 -1.16
N ALA A 19 4.67 -2.63 -0.88
CA ALA A 19 4.54 -1.60 -1.92
C ALA A 19 5.87 -1.36 -2.66
N ASP A 20 6.97 -1.17 -1.95
CA ASP A 20 8.27 -0.89 -2.57
C ASP A 20 8.83 -2.10 -3.34
N ARG A 21 8.50 -3.34 -2.93
CA ARG A 21 8.90 -4.55 -3.68
C ARG A 21 8.05 -4.76 -4.92
N ALA A 22 6.75 -4.52 -4.83
CA ALA A 22 5.87 -4.51 -5.99
C ALA A 22 6.33 -3.45 -7.01
N ALA A 23 6.73 -2.25 -6.55
CA ALA A 23 7.22 -1.18 -7.39
C ALA A 23 8.44 -1.55 -8.24
N ILE A 24 9.37 -2.36 -7.71
CA ILE A 24 10.53 -2.84 -8.49
C ILE A 24 10.07 -3.63 -9.72
N VAL A 25 9.13 -4.56 -9.52
CA VAL A 25 8.60 -5.41 -10.61
C VAL A 25 7.77 -4.57 -11.59
N VAL A 26 6.86 -3.76 -11.06
CA VAL A 26 5.95 -2.91 -11.84
C VAL A 26 6.74 -1.93 -12.71
N ASN A 27 7.71 -1.22 -12.14
CA ASN A 27 8.54 -0.28 -12.87
C ASN A 27 9.41 -1.00 -13.91
N GLY A 28 9.94 -2.19 -13.59
CA GLY A 28 10.70 -2.99 -14.54
C GLY A 28 9.90 -3.39 -15.77
N VAL A 29 8.62 -3.74 -15.60
CA VAL A 29 7.73 -4.09 -16.71
C VAL A 29 7.29 -2.86 -17.49
N PHE A 30 6.85 -1.80 -16.82
CA PHE A 30 6.34 -0.60 -17.49
C PHE A 30 7.41 0.30 -18.11
N ASN A 31 8.69 0.16 -17.73
CA ASN A 31 9.80 0.85 -18.42
C ASN A 31 10.22 0.15 -19.73
N SER A 32 9.74 -1.07 -20.00
CA SER A 32 10.13 -1.84 -21.18
C SER A 32 8.95 -2.64 -21.75
N ILE A 33 7.82 -1.96 -21.94
CA ILE A 33 6.52 -2.56 -22.32
C ILE A 33 6.63 -3.42 -23.59
N GLU A 34 7.41 -2.99 -24.57
CA GLU A 34 7.62 -3.70 -25.85
C GLU A 34 8.33 -5.05 -25.68
N SER A 35 9.05 -5.24 -24.57
CA SER A 35 9.82 -6.47 -24.29
C SER A 35 8.99 -7.56 -23.60
N TYR A 36 7.75 -7.27 -23.21
CA TYR A 36 6.90 -8.20 -22.46
C TYR A 36 5.62 -8.54 -23.21
N SER A 37 5.16 -9.79 -23.04
CA SER A 37 3.87 -10.21 -23.60
C SER A 37 2.69 -9.50 -22.93
N SER A 38 1.56 -9.40 -23.64
CA SER A 38 0.34 -8.75 -23.13
C SER A 38 -0.17 -9.36 -21.82
N LEU A 39 0.05 -10.67 -21.61
CA LEU A 39 -0.33 -11.35 -20.37
C LEU A 39 0.52 -10.84 -19.19
N VAL A 40 1.82 -10.66 -19.39
CA VAL A 40 2.72 -10.10 -18.36
C VAL A 40 2.34 -8.66 -18.04
N LEU A 41 2.01 -7.86 -19.05
CA LEU A 41 1.54 -6.48 -18.86
C LEU A 41 0.24 -6.43 -18.03
N PHE A 42 -0.69 -7.36 -18.27
CA PHE A 42 -1.92 -7.45 -17.48
C PHE A 42 -1.64 -7.77 -16.00
N PHE A 43 -0.76 -8.74 -15.72
CA PHE A 43 -0.37 -9.05 -14.35
C PHE A 43 0.39 -7.90 -13.68
N ALA A 44 1.23 -7.17 -14.43
CA ALA A 44 1.91 -5.98 -13.92
C ALA A 44 0.93 -4.86 -13.57
N ALA A 45 -0.13 -4.66 -14.37
CA ALA A 45 -1.20 -3.70 -14.07
C ALA A 45 -2.00 -4.10 -12.82
N PHE A 46 -2.29 -5.38 -12.65
CA PHE A 46 -2.91 -5.88 -11.42
C PHE A 46 -1.99 -5.68 -10.20
N LEU A 47 -0.70 -6.01 -10.31
CA LEU A 47 0.28 -5.80 -9.24
C LEU A 47 0.46 -4.31 -8.91
N PHE A 48 0.36 -3.43 -9.90
CA PHE A 48 0.39 -1.98 -9.69
C PHE A 48 -0.80 -1.49 -8.86
N THR A 49 -1.97 -2.12 -8.99
CA THR A 49 -3.13 -1.82 -8.13
C THR A 49 -2.83 -2.19 -6.68
N ILE A 50 -2.22 -3.35 -6.45
CA ILE A 50 -1.77 -3.76 -5.10
C ILE A 50 -0.72 -2.80 -4.56
N GLN A 51 0.27 -2.42 -5.37
CA GLN A 51 1.31 -1.45 -5.00
C GLN A 51 0.68 -0.14 -4.51
N ILE A 52 -0.18 0.48 -5.32
CA ILE A 52 -0.83 1.76 -4.98
C ILE A 52 -1.66 1.62 -3.71
N TYR A 53 -2.45 0.55 -3.59
CA TYR A 53 -3.28 0.33 -2.41
C TYR A 53 -2.42 0.23 -1.13
N CYS A 54 -1.38 -0.60 -1.16
CA CYS A 54 -0.49 -0.77 -0.02
C CYS A 54 0.28 0.52 0.32
N ASP A 55 0.69 1.29 -0.68
CA ASP A 55 1.38 2.57 -0.50
C ASP A 55 0.47 3.57 0.23
N PHE A 56 -0.73 3.82 -0.28
CA PHE A 56 -1.67 4.76 0.36
C PHE A 56 -2.16 4.30 1.73
N TYR A 57 -2.43 2.99 1.89
CA TYR A 57 -2.86 2.45 3.17
C TYR A 57 -1.76 2.56 4.22
N SER A 58 -0.50 2.31 3.83
CA SER A 58 0.65 2.43 4.74
C SER A 58 0.77 3.83 5.33
N TYR A 59 0.70 4.89 4.52
CA TYR A 59 0.77 6.28 5.00
C TYR A 59 -0.38 6.60 5.96
N SER A 60 -1.59 6.17 5.61
CA SER A 60 -2.79 6.39 6.43
C SER A 60 -2.66 5.74 7.81
N ILE A 61 -2.13 4.51 7.86
CA ILE A 61 -1.91 3.78 9.10
C ILE A 61 -0.77 4.36 9.93
N ILE A 62 0.33 4.81 9.32
CA ILE A 62 1.43 5.49 10.02
C ILE A 62 0.94 6.80 10.64
N ALA A 63 0.14 7.58 9.90
CA ALA A 63 -0.47 8.81 10.40
C ALA A 63 -1.42 8.51 11.57
N LYS A 64 -2.30 7.51 11.43
CA LYS A 64 -3.22 7.05 12.50
C LYS A 64 -2.46 6.60 13.75
N GLY A 65 -1.38 5.83 13.58
CA GLY A 65 -0.53 5.39 14.67
C GLY A 65 0.18 6.54 15.39
N SER A 66 0.69 7.50 14.62
CA SER A 66 1.35 8.71 15.14
C SER A 66 0.39 9.57 15.94
N ALA A 67 -0.81 9.81 15.42
CA ALA A 67 -1.87 10.53 16.13
C ALA A 67 -2.28 9.80 17.43
N LYS A 68 -2.39 8.46 17.39
CA LYS A 68 -2.74 7.66 18.58
C LYS A 68 -1.68 7.69 19.67
N ILE A 69 -0.40 7.88 19.32
CA ILE A 69 0.67 8.12 20.30
C ILE A 69 0.49 9.49 20.97
N LEU A 70 0.06 10.50 20.20
CA LEU A 70 -0.24 11.85 20.69
C LEU A 70 -1.60 11.98 21.41
N GLY A 71 -2.34 10.88 21.57
CA GLY A 71 -3.65 10.88 22.23
C GLY A 71 -4.82 11.33 21.35
N VAL A 72 -4.61 11.43 20.03
CA VAL A 72 -5.64 11.80 19.05
C VAL A 72 -6.11 10.55 18.30
N ASP A 73 -7.43 10.38 18.23
CA ASP A 73 -8.05 9.30 17.45
C ASP A 73 -8.42 9.78 16.04
N LEU A 74 -7.73 9.24 15.03
CA LEU A 74 -8.02 9.49 13.62
C LEU A 74 -8.96 8.43 13.05
N MET A 75 -9.82 8.85 12.11
CA MET A 75 -10.70 7.94 11.36
C MET A 75 -9.88 6.96 10.50
N ASP A 76 -10.46 5.80 10.21
CA ASP A 76 -9.85 4.85 9.29
C ASP A 76 -10.17 5.22 7.84
N ASN A 77 -9.19 5.76 7.12
CA ASN A 77 -9.36 6.24 5.74
C ASN A 77 -9.55 5.11 4.70
N PHE A 78 -9.21 3.86 5.06
CA PHE A 78 -9.13 2.73 4.13
C PHE A 78 -9.89 1.52 4.66
N LYS A 79 -11.06 1.75 5.25
CA LYS A 79 -11.98 0.67 5.58
C LYS A 79 -12.61 0.14 4.28
N GLU A 80 -12.06 -0.96 3.78
CA GLU A 80 -12.62 -1.79 2.70
C GLU A 80 -12.88 -1.06 1.35
N PRO A 81 -11.92 -0.32 0.77
CA PRO A 81 -12.21 0.51 -0.40
C PRO A 81 -12.66 -0.26 -1.65
N PHE A 82 -12.35 -1.55 -1.75
CA PHE A 82 -12.79 -2.39 -2.88
C PHE A 82 -14.15 -3.07 -2.65
N PHE A 83 -14.70 -3.01 -1.43
CA PHE A 83 -15.94 -3.72 -1.05
C PHE A 83 -17.03 -2.79 -0.51
N GLN A 84 -16.84 -1.47 -0.52
CA GLN A 84 -17.81 -0.51 0.05
C GLN A 84 -19.23 -0.58 -0.56
N ASN A 85 -19.40 -1.19 -1.74
CA ASN A 85 -20.68 -1.28 -2.45
C ASN A 85 -21.08 -2.73 -2.82
N LEU A 86 -20.51 -3.75 -2.16
CA LEU A 86 -20.99 -5.14 -2.28
C LEU A 86 -21.94 -5.46 -1.11
#